data_AF-A0A5B7V4J5-F1
#
_entry.id   AF-A0A5B7V4J5-F1
#
_cell.length_a   1.000
_cell.length_b   1.000
_cell.length_c   1.000
_cell.angle_alpha   90.00
_cell.angle_beta   90.00
_cell.angle_gamma   90.00
#
_symmetry.space_group_name_H-M   'P 1'
#
loop_
_entity.id
_entity.type
_entity.pdbx_description
1 polymer ?
#
loop_
_entity_poly.entity_id
_entity_poly.type
_entity_poly.pdbx_seq_one_letter_code
_entity_poly.pdbx_strand_id
1 'polypeptide(L)'
;MGETDGVWGLQEHLTALVVDELRVANWQRGNEGVKPSKQTKPPKPMVRPGVGRGRDKNSPERIAKRRSALERAAARRRAIASGEIT
;
A
#
# COMPACT_ATOMS: atom_id res chain seq x y z
N MET A 1 -8.07 0.30 25.49
CA MET A 1 -6.62 0.16 25.27
C MET A 1 -6.34 0.47 23.82
N GLY A 2 -5.67 1.53 23.37
CA GLY A 2 -5.09 2.72 23.97
C GLY A 2 -4.70 3.57 22.75
N GLU A 3 -5.54 4.53 22.40
CA GLU A 3 -5.35 5.39 21.22
C GLU A 3 -4.43 6.54 21.61
N THR A 4 -3.14 6.23 21.77
CA THR A 4 -2.11 7.25 21.77
C THR A 4 -1.79 7.54 20.31
N ASP A 5 -2.67 8.25 19.61
CA ASP A 5 -2.26 9.00 18.41
C ASP A 5 -1.39 10.17 18.89
N GLY A 6 -0.18 9.82 19.34
CA GLY A 6 0.81 10.76 19.84
C GLY A 6 1.28 11.61 18.68
N VAL A 7 1.13 12.92 18.79
CA VAL A 7 1.70 13.87 17.84
C VAL A 7 3.21 13.73 17.90
N TRP A 8 3.82 13.26 16.82
CA TRP A 8 5.27 13.29 16.67
C TRP A 8 5.70 14.74 16.42
N GLY A 9 6.79 15.15 17.07
CA GLY A 9 7.49 16.37 16.70
C GLY A 9 8.35 16.18 15.46
N LEU A 10 8.95 17.27 15.00
CA LEU A 10 9.83 17.25 13.82
C LEU A 10 11.03 16.30 14.03
N GLN A 11 11.60 16.29 15.23
CA GLN A 11 12.74 15.44 15.55
C GLN A 11 12.40 13.96 15.39
N GLU A 12 11.26 13.52 15.90
CA GLU A 12 10.79 12.13 15.80
C GLU A 12 10.56 11.75 14.33
N HIS A 13 9.97 12.65 13.54
CA HIS A 13 9.82 12.44 12.10
C HIS A 13 11.16 12.28 11.36
N LEU A 14 12.15 13.11 11.70
CA LEU A 14 13.48 13.04 11.09
C LEU A 14 14.24 11.79 11.53
N THR A 15 14.18 11.43 12.82
CA THR A 15 14.79 10.20 13.33
C THR A 15 14.16 8.97 12.68
N ALA A 16 12.84 8.94 12.53
CA ALA A 16 12.16 7.86 11.82
C ALA A 16 12.58 7.76 10.34
N LEU A 17 12.84 8.89 9.68
CA LEU A 17 13.37 8.90 8.31
C LEU A 17 14.75 8.25 8.23
N VAL A 18 15.65 8.63 9.14
CA VAL A 18 16.99 8.03 9.20
C VAL A 18 16.90 6.52 9.43
N VAL A 19 16.03 6.08 10.35
CA VAL A 19 15.84 4.65 10.63
C VAL A 19 15.31 3.90 9.40
N ASP A 20 14.33 4.48 8.68
CA ASP A 20 13.79 3.88 7.47
C ASP A 20 14.87 3.70 6.39
N GLU A 21 15.72 4.70 6.17
CA GLU A 21 16.83 4.63 5.20
C GLU A 21 17.87 3.58 5.59
N LEU A 22 18.24 3.50 6.87
CA LEU A 22 19.17 2.48 7.36
C LEU A 22 18.63 1.06 7.16
N ARG A 23 17.32 0.86 7.34
CA ARG A 23 16.67 -0.44 7.08
C ARG A 23 16.74 -0.80 5.60
N VAL A 24 16.54 0.17 4.70
CA VAL A 24 16.68 -0.03 3.25
C VAL A 24 18.12 -0.36 2.89
N ALA A 25 19.10 0.38 3.40
CA ALA A 25 20.52 0.13 3.13
C ALA A 25 20.95 -1.28 3.59
N ASN A 26 20.51 -1.70 4.78
CA ASN A 26 20.77 -3.05 5.29
C ASN A 26 20.09 -4.12 4.43
N TRP A 27 18.87 -3.87 3.96
CA TRP A 27 18.17 -4.76 3.04
C TRP A 27 18.91 -4.87 1.69
N GLN A 28 19.39 -3.75 1.13
CA GLN A 28 20.16 -3.76 -0.12
C GLN A 28 21.44 -4.59 0.04
N ARG A 29 22.20 -4.36 1.12
CA ARG A 29 23.41 -5.13 1.43
C ARG A 29 23.12 -6.61 1.62
N GLY A 30 22.04 -6.95 2.33
CA GLY A 30 21.63 -8.34 2.54
C GLY A 30 21.15 -9.07 1.28
N ASN A 31 20.80 -8.34 0.22
CA ASN A 31 20.37 -8.89 -1.07
C ASN A 31 21.41 -8.72 -2.18
N GLU A 32 22.60 -8.23 -1.86
CA GLU A 32 23.69 -8.09 -2.81
C GLU A 32 24.09 -9.48 -3.36
N GLY A 33 24.20 -9.59 -4.69
CA GLY A 33 24.47 -10.87 -5.36
C GLY A 33 23.31 -11.87 -5.39
N VAL A 34 22.17 -11.58 -4.74
CA VAL A 34 20.98 -12.44 -4.76
C VAL A 34 20.14 -12.13 -6.00
N LYS A 35 19.74 -13.17 -6.74
CA LYS A 35 18.82 -13.03 -7.88
C LYS A 35 17.53 -12.31 -7.46
N PRO A 36 16.98 -11.38 -8.26
CA PRO A 36 15.79 -10.61 -7.89
C PRO A 36 14.59 -11.44 -7.41
N SER A 37 14.38 -12.63 -7.99
CA SER A 37 13.28 -13.54 -7.59
C SER A 37 13.46 -14.19 -6.22
N LYS A 38 14.69 -14.19 -5.68
CA LYS A 38 15.03 -14.74 -4.36
C LYS A 38 15.27 -13.66 -3.31
N GLN A 39 15.19 -12.38 -3.67
CA GLN A 39 15.38 -11.29 -2.74
C GLN A 39 14.21 -11.21 -1.75
N THR A 40 14.52 -10.85 -0.52
CA THR A 40 13.49 -10.53 0.48
C THR A 40 12.74 -9.27 0.08
N LYS A 41 11.51 -9.09 0.55
CA LYS A 41 10.75 -7.87 0.25
C LYS A 41 11.41 -6.65 0.90
N PRO A 42 11.44 -5.50 0.22
CA PRO A 42 11.98 -4.28 0.81
C PRO A 42 11.17 -3.88 2.06
N PRO A 43 11.83 -3.35 3.09
CA PRO A 43 11.15 -2.91 4.30
C PRO A 43 10.19 -1.77 3.99
N LYS A 44 9.03 -1.79 4.64
CA LYS A 44 8.10 -0.66 4.58
C LYS A 44 8.52 0.43 5.57
N PRO A 45 8.31 1.71 5.21
CA PRO A 45 8.52 2.82 6.14
C PRO A 45 7.73 2.64 7.43
N MET A 46 8.29 3.15 8.53
CA MET A 46 7.60 3.22 9.81
C MET A 46 6.32 4.04 9.69
N VAL A 47 5.25 3.57 10.35
CA VAL A 47 3.99 4.30 10.40
C VAL A 47 4.18 5.55 11.26
N ARG A 48 3.89 6.72 10.71
CA ARG A 48 4.05 8.00 11.40
C ARG A 48 2.67 8.63 11.62
N PRO A 49 2.36 9.11 12.83
CA PRO A 49 1.19 9.95 13.07
C PRO A 49 1.17 11.17 12.14
N GLY A 50 0.00 11.60 11.67
CA GLY A 50 -0.16 12.76 10.77
C GLY A 50 0.33 12.56 9.32
N VAL A 51 1.21 11.60 9.04
CA VAL A 51 1.60 11.23 7.68
C VAL A 51 0.70 10.09 7.22
N GLY A 52 -0.31 10.43 6.42
CA GLY A 52 -1.35 9.50 5.99
C GLY A 52 -0.80 8.14 5.56
N ARG A 53 -1.34 7.07 6.14
CA ARG A 53 -1.00 5.70 5.74
C ARG A 53 -1.27 5.55 4.23
N GLY A 54 -0.41 4.82 3.52
CA GLY A 54 -0.69 4.42 2.15
C GLY A 54 -2.10 3.84 2.05
N ARG A 55 -2.95 4.47 1.23
CA ARG A 55 -4.41 4.27 1.14
C ARG A 55 -4.84 2.85 1.51
N ASP A 56 -5.60 2.72 2.60
CA ASP A 56 -6.14 1.44 3.04
C ASP A 56 -6.87 0.76 1.87
N LYS A 57 -6.45 -0.47 1.57
CA LYS A 57 -7.04 -1.27 0.50
C LYS A 57 -8.46 -1.72 0.85
N ASN A 58 -8.81 -1.70 2.15
CA ASN A 58 -10.09 -2.07 2.71
C ASN A 58 -10.96 -0.87 3.11
N SER A 59 -10.58 0.35 2.73
CA SER A 59 -11.47 1.50 2.91
C SER A 59 -12.84 1.23 2.24
N PRO A 60 -13.97 1.51 2.92
CA PRO A 60 -15.31 1.24 2.41
C PRO A 60 -15.56 1.91 1.06
N GLU A 61 -15.06 3.13 0.85
CA GLU A 61 -15.12 3.83 -0.44
C GLU A 61 -14.45 3.04 -1.57
N ARG A 62 -13.31 2.43 -1.26
CA ARG A 62 -12.52 1.68 -2.23
C ARG A 62 -13.15 0.33 -2.56
N ILE A 63 -13.77 -0.31 -1.57
CA ILE A 63 -14.57 -1.53 -1.75
C ILE A 63 -15.79 -1.22 -2.62
N ALA A 64 -16.51 -0.13 -2.34
CA ALA A 64 -17.65 0.31 -3.13
C ALA A 64 -17.25 0.59 -4.60
N LYS A 65 -16.14 1.33 -4.80
CA LYS A 65 -15.59 1.60 -6.15
C LYS A 65 -15.19 0.33 -6.90
N ARG A 66 -14.65 -0.68 -6.20
CA ARG A 66 -14.32 -1.98 -6.80
C ARG A 66 -15.58 -2.75 -7.21
N ARG A 67 -16.59 -2.80 -6.34
CA ARG A 67 -17.86 -3.49 -6.63
C ARG A 67 -18.58 -2.87 -7.83
N SER A 68 -18.69 -1.55 -7.89
CA SER A 68 -19.33 -0.87 -9.03
C SER A 68 -18.57 -1.05 -10.35
N ALA A 69 -17.24 -1.21 -10.30
CA ALA A 69 -16.45 -1.55 -11.48
C ALA A 69 -16.72 -3.00 -11.95
N LEU A 70 -16.84 -3.95 -11.02
CA LEU A 70 -17.17 -5.35 -11.34
C LEU A 70 -18.59 -5.49 -11.91
N GLU A 71 -19.56 -4.77 -11.35
CA GLU A 71 -20.93 -4.74 -11.86
C GLU A 71 -21.00 -4.20 -13.29
N ARG A 72 -20.30 -3.09 -13.58
CA ARG A 72 -20.20 -2.56 -14.96
C ARG A 72 -19.56 -3.56 -15.92
N ALA A 73 -18.51 -4.25 -15.49
CA ALA A 73 -17.87 -5.28 -16.31
C ALA A 73 -18.80 -6.48 -16.56
N ALA A 74 -19.56 -6.91 -15.56
CA ALA A 74 -20.53 -7.98 -15.69
C ALA A 74 -21.71 -7.59 -16.60
N ALA A 75 -22.24 -6.38 -16.45
CA ALA A 75 -23.28 -5.84 -17.32
C ALA A 75 -22.83 -5.79 -18.78
N ARG A 76 -21.61 -5.29 -19.04
CA ARG A 76 -21.04 -5.27 -20.39
C ARG A 76 -20.86 -6.68 -20.96
N ARG A 77 -20.40 -7.64 -20.17
CA ARG A 77 -20.27 -9.05 -20.60
C ARG A 77 -21.63 -9.66 -20.96
N ARG A 78 -22.68 -9.37 -20.18
CA ARG A 78 -24.04 -9.83 -20.48
C ARG A 78 -24.59 -9.20 -21.75
N ALA A 79 -24.40 -7.89 -21.94
CA ALA A 79 -24.84 -7.17 -23.12
C ALA A 79 -24.14 -7.64 -24.42
N ILE A 80 -22.85 -8.01 -24.33
CA ILE A 80 -22.14 -8.66 -25.44
C ILE A 80 -22.71 -10.05 -25.71
N ALA A 81 -22.99 -10.84 -24.66
CA ALA A 81 -23.55 -12.18 -24.81
C ALA A 81 -24.98 -12.18 -25.37
N SER A 82 -25.78 -11.15 -25.07
CA SER A 82 -27.13 -10.96 -25.62
C SER A 82 -27.15 -10.31 -27.01
N GLY A 83 -26.00 -9.84 -27.51
CA GLY A 83 -25.91 -9.18 -28.82
C GLY A 83 -26.43 -7.74 -28.86
N GLU A 84 -26.69 -7.12 -27.70
CA GLU A 84 -27.09 -5.71 -27.60
C GLU A 84 -25.94 -4.74 -27.88
N ILE A 85 -24.70 -5.21 -27.73
CA ILE A 85 -23.47 -4.43 -27.96
C ILE A 85 -22.51 -5.30 -28.78
N THR A 86 -22.16 -4.84 -29.98
CA THR A 86 -21.12 -5.40 -30.86
C THR A 86 -19.74 -4.85 -30.54
#